data_AF-A0A1G8HTH9-F1
#
_entry.id   AF-A0A1G8HTH9-F1
#
_cell.length_a   1.000
_cell.length_b   1.000
_cell.length_c   1.000
_cell.angle_alpha   90.00
_cell.angle_beta   90.00
_cell.angle_gamma   90.00
#
_symmetry.space_group_name_H-M   'P 1'
#
loop_
_entity.id
_entity.type
_entity.pdbx_description
1 polymer ?
#
loop_
_entity_poly.entity_id
_entity_poly.type
_entity_poly.pdbx_seq_one_letter_code
_entity_poly.pdbx_strand_id
1 'polypeptide(L)'
;MFQSVQNEAGMRRPAHPPANDPSRKGVDDKGDIDEARPGRDVGEVGDLRANLVDPVPCTPASGWEKGQVENLVGLVRERFFTPRRRVKSYDELNVVLLDKAMAYARAHRHPELRDRTIWEVFETERPNLVPYVGRFDGFHGVTASVSKTCLVRFDNSRYSVMASAVGRPVEIRAHADHIKLRQDGRMVGEHPRSFGRDQTTFDPFALRAGAGPQARGFA
;
A
#
# COMPACT_ATOMS: atom_id res chain seq x y z
N MET A 1 12.74 63.26 29.82
CA MET A 1 13.17 62.38 30.92
C MET A 1 13.89 61.19 30.29
N PHE A 2 15.22 61.19 30.40
CA PHE A 2 16.22 60.16 30.13
C PHE A 2 16.40 59.51 28.74
N GLN A 3 17.70 59.40 28.43
CA GLN A 3 18.39 59.02 27.20
C GLN A 3 18.70 57.51 27.13
N SER A 4 18.90 57.05 25.89
CA SER A 4 19.88 56.05 25.41
C SER A 4 19.81 54.60 25.89
N VAL A 5 20.00 53.67 24.94
CA VAL A 5 21.19 52.81 24.83
C VAL A 5 21.12 52.06 23.49
N GLN A 6 22.16 52.26 22.69
CA GLN A 6 22.53 51.47 21.51
C GLN A 6 23.09 50.12 21.97
N ASN A 7 22.88 49.06 21.20
CA ASN A 7 23.75 47.90 21.29
C ASN A 7 24.05 47.34 19.89
N GLU A 8 25.27 47.63 19.45
CA GLU A 8 25.95 46.90 18.38
C GLU A 8 26.58 45.64 18.99
N ALA A 9 26.29 44.48 18.41
CA ALA A 9 27.12 43.29 18.57
C ALA A 9 27.35 42.72 17.18
N GLY A 10 28.59 42.90 16.69
CA GLY A 10 29.02 42.41 15.41
C GLY A 10 29.07 40.88 15.36
N MET A 11 28.61 40.31 14.24
CA MET A 11 28.97 38.96 13.84
C MET A 11 29.52 39.00 12.42
N ARG A 12 30.73 38.46 12.29
CA ARG A 12 31.56 38.40 11.09
C ARG A 12 30.83 37.65 9.96
N ARG A 13 30.92 38.18 8.74
CA ARG A 13 30.58 37.44 7.52
C ARG A 13 31.69 36.41 7.21
N PRO A 14 31.32 35.20 6.77
CA PRO A 14 31.99 34.60 5.64
C PRO A 14 31.03 34.52 4.45
N ALA A 15 31.59 34.78 3.28
CA ALA A 15 30.94 34.73 2.00
C ALA A 15 30.53 33.29 1.65
N HIS A 16 29.25 33.09 1.30
CA HIS A 16 28.84 32.12 0.30
C HIS A 16 27.50 32.57 -0.28
N PRO A 17 27.36 32.67 -1.61
CA PRO A 17 26.08 32.99 -2.23
C PRO A 17 25.07 31.85 -1.96
N PRO A 18 23.77 32.16 -1.80
CA PRO A 18 22.75 31.12 -1.69
C PRO A 18 22.77 30.26 -2.96
N ALA A 19 22.74 28.94 -2.77
CA ALA A 19 22.63 27.99 -3.85
C ALA A 19 21.41 28.33 -4.71
N ASN A 20 21.70 28.62 -5.97
CA ASN A 20 20.72 28.75 -7.03
C ASN A 20 20.16 27.34 -7.26
N ASP A 21 19.02 27.02 -6.65
CA ASP A 21 18.29 25.77 -6.95
C ASP A 21 17.51 26.02 -8.25
N PRO A 22 17.94 25.46 -9.40
CA PRO A 22 17.21 25.64 -10.63
C PRO A 22 15.84 24.96 -10.50
N SER A 23 14.80 25.70 -10.86
CA SER A 23 13.41 25.24 -11.01
C SER A 23 13.37 23.79 -11.47
N ARG A 24 13.00 22.88 -10.54
CA ARG A 24 12.82 21.47 -10.84
C ARG A 24 11.75 21.37 -11.92
N LYS A 25 12.17 20.99 -13.14
CA LYS A 25 11.29 20.64 -14.27
C LYS A 25 10.12 19.79 -13.75
N GLY A 26 8.91 20.15 -14.17
CA GLY A 26 7.72 19.31 -13.97
C GLY A 26 7.99 17.91 -14.50
N VAL A 27 7.63 16.90 -13.70
CA VAL A 27 7.74 15.49 -14.09
C VAL A 27 6.55 15.17 -14.99
N ASP A 28 6.62 15.70 -16.20
CA ASP A 28 5.61 15.54 -17.25
C ASP A 28 6.28 15.10 -18.57
N ASP A 29 7.52 14.59 -18.52
CA ASP A 29 8.13 13.89 -19.66
C ASP A 29 7.47 12.51 -19.79
N LYS A 30 6.50 12.42 -20.70
CA LYS A 30 5.93 11.16 -21.23
C LYS A 30 6.78 10.58 -22.38
N GLY A 31 8.09 10.74 -22.32
CA GLY A 31 9.05 10.04 -23.19
C GLY A 31 9.76 8.98 -22.37
N ASP A 32 9.93 7.79 -22.94
CA ASP A 32 10.57 6.61 -22.34
C ASP A 32 9.61 5.70 -21.53
N ILE A 33 8.58 5.21 -22.23
CA ILE A 33 8.08 3.87 -21.94
C ILE A 33 9.09 2.94 -22.61
N ASP A 34 9.92 2.26 -21.82
CA ASP A 34 10.78 1.18 -22.31
C ASP A 34 9.93 0.22 -23.16
N GLU A 35 10.25 0.10 -24.45
CA GLU A 35 9.68 -0.95 -25.29
C GLU A 35 9.86 -2.30 -24.58
N ALA A 36 8.76 -3.04 -24.46
CA ALA A 36 8.77 -4.37 -23.89
C ALA A 36 9.75 -5.25 -24.68
N ARG A 37 10.89 -5.58 -24.06
CA ARG A 37 11.85 -6.53 -24.63
C ARG A 37 11.13 -7.83 -24.95
N PRO A 38 11.27 -8.39 -26.17
CA PRO A 38 10.63 -9.66 -26.50
C PRO A 38 11.30 -10.77 -25.69
N GLY A 39 10.49 -11.53 -24.93
CA GLY A 39 10.98 -12.72 -24.21
C GLY A 39 10.76 -12.76 -22.71
N ARG A 40 9.71 -12.14 -22.18
CA ARG A 40 9.09 -12.68 -20.95
C ARG A 40 7.82 -13.39 -21.36
N ASP A 41 7.85 -14.71 -21.23
CA ASP A 41 6.66 -15.54 -21.26
C ASP A 41 5.60 -14.85 -20.41
N VAL A 42 4.50 -14.45 -21.06
CA VAL A 42 3.26 -14.19 -20.35
C VAL A 42 2.93 -15.53 -19.74
N GLY A 43 3.36 -15.75 -18.50
CA GLY A 43 3.05 -16.95 -17.75
C GLY A 43 1.56 -17.18 -17.90
N GLU A 44 1.17 -18.41 -18.26
CA GLU A 44 -0.23 -18.81 -18.35
C GLU A 44 -0.98 -18.16 -17.20
N VAL A 45 -2.00 -17.37 -17.55
CA VAL A 45 -2.91 -16.79 -16.59
C VAL A 45 -3.54 -17.98 -15.87
N GLY A 46 -3.00 -18.29 -14.70
CA GLY A 46 -3.50 -19.37 -13.85
C GLY A 46 -5.00 -19.21 -13.66
N ASP A 47 -5.70 -20.35 -13.76
CA ASP A 47 -7.14 -20.54 -13.73
C ASP A 47 -7.94 -19.30 -13.24
N LEU A 48 -8.62 -18.61 -14.18
CA LEU A 48 -9.43 -17.40 -13.98
C LEU A 48 -10.61 -17.56 -12.99
N ARG A 49 -10.73 -18.73 -12.35
CA ARG A 49 -11.81 -19.09 -11.40
C ARG A 49 -11.71 -18.43 -10.02
N ALA A 50 -10.71 -17.60 -9.77
CA ALA A 50 -10.52 -16.93 -8.48
C ALA A 50 -11.31 -15.62 -8.30
N ASN A 51 -12.01 -15.14 -9.35
CA ASN A 51 -12.72 -13.87 -9.28
C ASN A 51 -14.19 -14.05 -8.92
N LEU A 52 -14.68 -13.23 -7.97
CA LEU A 52 -16.10 -13.16 -7.58
C LEU A 52 -17.02 -12.70 -8.74
N VAL A 53 -16.43 -12.05 -9.75
CA VAL A 53 -17.07 -11.58 -10.97
C VAL A 53 -16.18 -11.96 -12.15
N ASP A 54 -16.76 -12.46 -13.24
CA ASP A 54 -16.02 -12.74 -14.48
C ASP A 54 -15.74 -11.41 -15.21
N PRO A 55 -14.49 -10.94 -15.29
CA PRO A 55 -14.20 -9.64 -15.85
C PRO A 55 -14.22 -9.70 -17.38
N VAL A 56 -15.02 -8.84 -18.03
CA VAL A 56 -14.86 -8.57 -19.46
C VAL A 56 -13.70 -7.58 -19.63
N PRO A 57 -12.59 -7.97 -20.27
CA PRO A 57 -11.47 -7.05 -20.46
C PRO A 57 -11.87 -5.92 -21.43
N CYS A 58 -11.36 -4.71 -21.17
CA CYS A 58 -11.47 -3.61 -22.12
C CYS A 58 -10.85 -3.98 -23.47
N THR A 59 -11.41 -3.46 -24.55
CA THR A 59 -10.88 -3.64 -25.91
C THR A 59 -9.45 -3.07 -25.98
N PRO A 60 -8.46 -3.83 -26.50
CA PRO A 60 -7.10 -3.33 -26.66
C PRO A 60 -7.06 -1.99 -27.41
N ALA A 61 -6.18 -1.08 -26.99
CA ALA A 61 -6.03 0.29 -27.51
C ALA A 61 -7.27 1.21 -27.38
N SER A 62 -8.32 0.80 -26.67
CA SER A 62 -9.53 1.62 -26.48
C SER A 62 -9.47 2.42 -25.18
N GLY A 63 -8.65 3.47 -25.16
CA GLY A 63 -8.46 4.34 -23.98
C GLY A 63 -9.76 5.00 -23.49
N TRP A 64 -10.74 5.22 -24.38
CA TRP A 64 -12.06 5.77 -24.02
C TRP A 64 -12.82 4.90 -23.02
N GLU A 65 -12.60 3.57 -23.01
CA GLU A 65 -13.29 2.65 -22.10
C GLU A 65 -12.75 2.78 -20.66
N LYS A 66 -11.56 3.36 -20.51
CA LYS A 66 -10.95 3.67 -19.21
C LYS A 66 -11.16 5.12 -18.78
N GLY A 67 -11.84 5.94 -19.58
CA GLY A 67 -11.98 7.38 -19.34
C GLY A 67 -12.67 7.71 -18.00
N GLN A 68 -13.64 6.89 -17.57
CA GLN A 68 -14.27 7.07 -16.26
C GLN A 68 -13.30 6.81 -15.10
N VAL A 69 -12.48 5.77 -15.21
CA VAL A 69 -11.48 5.40 -14.18
C VAL A 69 -10.37 6.44 -14.11
N GLU A 70 -9.85 6.88 -15.26
CA GLU A 70 -8.77 7.87 -15.32
C GLU A 70 -9.22 9.24 -14.80
N ASN A 71 -10.41 9.69 -15.16
CA ASN A 71 -10.99 10.93 -14.66
C ASN A 71 -11.21 10.87 -13.14
N LEU A 72 -11.67 9.73 -12.61
CA LEU A 72 -11.81 9.54 -11.17
C LEU A 72 -10.46 9.58 -10.45
N VAL A 73 -9.42 8.95 -11.01
CA VAL A 73 -8.06 9.00 -10.45
C VAL A 73 -7.55 10.45 -10.42
N GLY A 74 -7.75 11.20 -11.50
CA GLY A 74 -7.42 12.63 -11.56
C GLY A 74 -8.15 13.43 -10.47
N LEU A 75 -9.47 13.27 -10.39
CA LEU A 75 -10.31 13.91 -9.37
C LEU A 75 -9.84 13.63 -7.95
N VAL A 76 -9.52 12.37 -7.63
CA VAL A 76 -9.06 11.97 -6.30
C VAL A 76 -7.69 12.60 -6.00
N ARG A 77 -6.74 12.51 -6.94
CA ARG A 77 -5.40 13.10 -6.77
C ARG A 77 -5.49 14.60 -6.53
N GLU A 78 -6.29 15.30 -7.31
CA GLU A 78 -6.42 16.75 -7.23
C GLU A 78 -7.24 17.19 -6.01
N ARG A 79 -8.41 16.61 -5.74
CA ARG A 79 -9.32 17.11 -4.70
C ARG A 79 -9.11 16.51 -3.31
N PHE A 80 -8.60 15.28 -3.22
CA PHE A 80 -8.50 14.57 -1.94
C PHE A 80 -7.10 14.75 -1.35
N PHE A 81 -6.07 14.64 -2.18
CA PHE A 81 -4.67 14.70 -1.77
C PHE A 81 -4.02 16.08 -1.87
N THR A 82 -4.74 17.10 -2.39
CA THR A 82 -4.24 18.49 -2.43
C THR A 82 -4.91 19.35 -1.36
N PRO A 83 -4.16 20.16 -0.59
CA PRO A 83 -2.70 20.12 -0.46
C PRO A 83 -2.23 18.80 0.18
N ARG A 84 -0.93 18.44 -0.04
CA ARG A 84 -0.33 17.20 0.45
C ARG A 84 -0.68 16.97 1.92
N ARG A 85 -1.38 15.86 2.19
CA ARG A 85 -1.81 15.50 3.55
C ARG A 85 -0.61 15.14 4.41
N ARG A 86 -0.60 15.63 5.64
CA ARG A 86 0.34 15.26 6.69
C ARG A 86 -0.44 14.51 7.75
N VAL A 87 -0.24 13.21 7.81
CA VAL A 87 -0.86 12.27 8.75
C VAL A 87 0.22 11.46 9.43
N LYS A 88 -0.07 10.90 10.60
CA LYS A 88 0.86 10.13 11.43
C LYS A 88 0.81 8.63 11.11
N SER A 89 -0.28 8.15 10.52
CA SER A 89 -0.46 6.73 10.15
C SER A 89 -1.35 6.56 8.91
N TYR A 90 -1.32 5.35 8.33
CA TYR A 90 -2.22 4.97 7.25
C TYR A 90 -3.69 4.91 7.71
N ASP A 91 -3.95 4.52 8.96
CA ASP A 91 -5.31 4.50 9.51
C ASP A 91 -5.91 5.90 9.57
N GLU A 92 -5.12 6.89 10.03
CA GLU A 92 -5.54 8.29 10.03
C GLU A 92 -5.83 8.79 8.62
N LEU A 93 -4.98 8.42 7.64
CA LEU A 93 -5.22 8.76 6.24
C LEU A 93 -6.52 8.15 5.72
N ASN A 94 -6.79 6.88 6.02
CA ASN A 94 -7.99 6.18 5.55
C ASN A 94 -9.27 6.83 6.08
N VAL A 95 -9.29 7.24 7.36
CA VAL A 95 -10.42 7.97 7.95
C VAL A 95 -10.66 9.29 7.22
N VAL A 96 -9.61 10.09 7.03
CA VAL A 96 -9.72 11.40 6.34
C VAL A 96 -10.20 11.26 4.90
N LEU A 97 -9.73 10.23 4.18
CA LEU A 97 -10.13 9.98 2.80
C LEU A 97 -11.58 9.51 2.71
N LEU A 98 -12.03 8.67 3.65
CA LEU A 98 -13.41 8.20 3.72
C LEU A 98 -14.37 9.37 3.95
N ASP A 99 -14.07 10.23 4.92
CA ASP A 99 -14.90 11.42 5.21
C ASP A 99 -15.00 12.34 3.99
N LYS A 100 -13.88 12.56 3.29
CA LYS A 100 -13.86 13.34 2.05
C LYS A 100 -14.67 12.69 0.93
N ALA A 101 -14.60 11.37 0.78
CA ALA A 101 -15.37 10.64 -0.22
C ALA A 101 -16.87 10.79 0.05
N MET A 102 -17.29 10.60 1.30
CA MET A 102 -18.69 10.78 1.71
C MET A 102 -19.17 12.21 1.51
N ALA A 103 -18.38 13.20 1.91
CA ALA A 103 -18.70 14.62 1.71
C ALA A 103 -18.81 14.97 0.21
N TYR A 104 -17.89 14.47 -0.61
CA TYR A 104 -17.92 14.66 -2.05
C TYR A 104 -19.19 14.05 -2.66
N ALA A 105 -19.49 12.79 -2.35
CA ALA A 105 -20.65 12.07 -2.87
C ALA A 105 -21.98 12.75 -2.50
N ARG A 106 -22.07 13.33 -1.30
CA ARG A 106 -23.25 14.07 -0.84
C ARG A 106 -23.41 15.43 -1.54
N ALA A 107 -22.31 16.08 -1.90
CA ALA A 107 -22.34 17.41 -2.49
C ALA A 107 -22.48 17.43 -4.02
N HIS A 108 -22.10 16.35 -4.71
CA HIS A 108 -22.03 16.32 -6.17
C HIS A 108 -23.20 15.55 -6.80
N ARG A 109 -23.70 16.07 -7.93
CA ARG A 109 -24.74 15.42 -8.73
C ARG A 109 -24.21 14.16 -9.41
N HIS A 110 -25.07 13.16 -9.58
CA HIS A 110 -24.73 11.95 -10.32
C HIS A 110 -24.45 12.30 -11.79
N PRO A 111 -23.41 11.70 -12.43
CA PRO A 111 -23.05 12.01 -13.82
C PRO A 111 -24.17 11.77 -14.84
N GLU A 112 -25.01 10.76 -14.60
CA GLU A 112 -26.12 10.38 -15.47
C GLU A 112 -27.48 10.83 -14.93
N LEU A 113 -27.66 10.83 -13.60
CA LEU A 113 -28.92 11.16 -12.92
C LEU A 113 -28.78 12.56 -12.29
N ARG A 114 -28.86 13.59 -13.14
CA ARG A 114 -28.47 14.97 -12.79
C ARG A 114 -29.35 15.62 -11.71
N ASP A 115 -30.53 15.08 -11.48
CA ASP A 115 -31.49 15.45 -10.43
C ASP A 115 -31.11 14.90 -9.05
N ARG A 116 -30.26 13.87 -8.99
CA ARG A 116 -29.84 13.20 -7.76
C ARG A 116 -28.37 13.41 -7.46
N THR A 117 -27.99 13.27 -6.20
CA THR A 117 -26.59 13.24 -5.76
C THR A 117 -26.02 11.84 -5.93
N ILE A 118 -24.69 11.75 -6.03
CA ILE A 118 -23.99 10.45 -6.06
C ILE A 118 -24.36 9.63 -4.81
N TRP A 119 -24.48 10.28 -3.65
CA TRP A 119 -24.85 9.64 -2.39
C TRP A 119 -26.27 9.04 -2.42
N GLU A 120 -27.25 9.76 -2.96
CA GLU A 120 -28.63 9.25 -3.05
C GLU A 120 -28.76 8.02 -3.95
N VAL A 121 -28.03 8.02 -5.07
CA VAL A 121 -27.97 6.88 -5.98
C VAL A 121 -27.28 5.70 -5.29
N PHE A 122 -26.13 5.93 -4.66
CA PHE A 122 -25.42 4.90 -3.88
C PHE A 122 -26.29 4.25 -2.81
N GLU A 123 -27.02 5.02 -2.00
CA GLU A 123 -27.90 4.46 -0.97
C GLU A 123 -29.07 3.65 -1.56
N THR A 124 -29.51 3.95 -2.78
CA THR A 124 -30.52 3.15 -3.50
C THR A 124 -29.95 1.83 -4.01
N GLU A 125 -28.70 1.83 -4.46
CA GLU A 125 -28.02 0.65 -4.98
C GLU A 125 -27.46 -0.26 -3.88
N ARG A 126 -27.11 0.32 -2.72
CA ARG A 126 -26.53 -0.36 -1.56
C ARG A 126 -27.17 -1.69 -1.19
N PRO A 127 -28.51 -1.85 -1.11
CA PRO A 127 -29.12 -3.15 -0.81
C PRO A 127 -28.94 -4.21 -1.91
N ASN A 128 -28.65 -3.80 -3.15
CA ASN A 128 -28.42 -4.68 -4.29
C ASN A 128 -26.95 -5.07 -4.44
N LEU A 129 -26.04 -4.45 -3.68
CA LEU A 129 -24.63 -4.79 -3.71
C LEU A 129 -24.40 -6.17 -3.10
N VAL A 130 -23.49 -6.94 -3.71
CA VAL A 130 -23.08 -8.24 -3.18
C VAL A 130 -22.57 -8.05 -1.74
N PRO A 131 -23.11 -8.78 -0.75
CA PRO A 131 -22.64 -8.71 0.62
C PRO A 131 -21.13 -8.94 0.70
N TYR A 132 -20.45 -8.08 1.44
CA TYR A 132 -19.01 -8.19 1.62
C TYR A 132 -18.66 -9.47 2.40
N VAL A 133 -18.00 -10.42 1.74
CA VAL A 133 -17.69 -11.77 2.29
C VAL A 133 -16.45 -11.81 3.22
N GLY A 134 -16.02 -10.66 3.73
CA GLY A 134 -14.88 -10.57 4.66
C GLY A 134 -13.58 -10.12 3.99
N ARG A 135 -12.49 -10.12 4.77
CA ARG A 135 -11.20 -9.55 4.35
C ARG A 135 -10.65 -10.29 3.12
N PHE A 136 -10.31 -9.52 2.10
CA PHE A 136 -9.55 -10.05 0.96
C PHE A 136 -8.14 -10.41 1.41
N ASP A 137 -7.75 -11.68 1.27
CA ASP A 137 -6.42 -12.17 1.64
C ASP A 137 -5.40 -11.87 0.54
N GLY A 138 -5.10 -10.57 0.37
CA GLY A 138 -4.09 -10.11 -0.57
C GLY A 138 -2.69 -10.25 0.01
N PHE A 139 -1.86 -11.08 -0.62
CA PHE A 139 -0.44 -11.22 -0.27
C PHE A 139 0.44 -11.43 -1.50
N HIS A 140 1.70 -11.02 -1.38
CA HIS A 140 2.74 -11.44 -2.30
C HIS A 140 3.37 -12.74 -1.80
N GLY A 141 3.17 -13.83 -2.53
CA GLY A 141 3.68 -15.15 -2.21
C GLY A 141 5.05 -15.39 -2.83
N VAL A 142 6.06 -15.72 -2.03
CA VAL A 142 7.38 -16.13 -2.51
C VAL A 142 7.95 -17.26 -1.65
N THR A 143 8.80 -18.09 -2.24
CA THR A 143 9.51 -19.14 -1.51
C THR A 143 10.91 -18.67 -1.16
N ALA A 144 11.36 -18.94 0.07
CA ALA A 144 12.73 -18.61 0.50
C ALA A 144 13.36 -19.72 1.34
N SER A 145 14.68 -19.86 1.20
CA SER A 145 15.47 -20.79 1.99
C SER A 145 15.69 -20.27 3.41
N VAL A 146 15.63 -21.17 4.39
CA VAL A 146 15.93 -20.89 5.78
C VAL A 146 17.42 -21.08 6.04
N SER A 147 18.08 -20.08 6.63
CA SER A 147 19.48 -20.19 7.03
C SER A 147 19.64 -21.17 8.20
N LYS A 148 20.87 -21.67 8.41
CA LYS A 148 21.21 -22.48 9.60
C LYS A 148 20.95 -21.74 10.92
N THR A 149 20.86 -20.42 10.89
CA THR A 149 20.56 -19.56 12.05
C THR A 149 19.07 -19.27 12.22
N CYS A 150 18.18 -20.04 11.58
CA CYS A 150 16.73 -19.87 11.64
C CYS A 150 16.26 -18.50 11.12
N LEU A 151 16.89 -17.98 10.05
CA LEU A 151 16.53 -16.71 9.43
C LEU A 151 16.13 -16.88 7.97
N VAL A 152 15.17 -16.09 7.55
CA VAL A 152 14.70 -15.98 6.17
C VAL A 152 14.91 -14.54 5.70
N ARG A 153 15.37 -14.36 4.47
CA ARG A 153 15.54 -13.03 3.86
C ARG A 153 14.33 -12.70 2.99
N PHE A 154 13.76 -11.54 3.20
CA PHE A 154 12.70 -10.98 2.36
C PHE A 154 12.80 -9.46 2.37
N ASP A 155 12.69 -8.82 1.19
CA ASP A 155 12.67 -7.36 1.04
C ASP A 155 13.83 -6.63 1.77
N ASN A 156 15.06 -7.15 1.60
CA ASN A 156 16.29 -6.68 2.28
C ASN A 156 16.28 -6.75 3.82
N SER A 157 15.29 -7.41 4.41
CA SER A 157 15.18 -7.66 5.85
C SER A 157 15.31 -9.15 6.16
N ARG A 158 15.68 -9.46 7.40
CA ARG A 158 15.81 -10.83 7.92
C ARG A 158 14.75 -11.08 8.98
N TYR A 159 14.08 -12.21 8.88
CA TYR A 159 13.00 -12.60 9.78
C TYR A 159 13.29 -13.97 10.37
N SER A 160 13.12 -14.09 11.68
CA SER A 160 13.27 -15.36 12.37
C SER A 160 12.14 -16.34 12.04
N VAL A 161 12.48 -17.62 12.02
CA VAL A 161 11.52 -18.73 11.90
C VAL A 161 11.76 -19.74 13.03
N MET A 162 10.77 -20.59 13.27
CA MET A 162 10.92 -21.74 14.14
C MET A 162 12.05 -22.64 13.65
N ALA A 163 12.83 -23.21 14.58
CA ALA A 163 13.96 -24.08 14.25
C ALA A 163 13.54 -25.32 13.44
N SER A 164 12.30 -25.79 13.60
CA SER A 164 11.72 -26.89 12.80
C SER A 164 11.65 -26.59 11.31
N ALA A 165 11.74 -25.32 10.90
CA ALA A 165 11.70 -24.91 9.50
C ALA A 165 13.07 -25.01 8.80
N VAL A 166 14.17 -25.18 9.55
CA VAL A 166 15.53 -25.23 9.00
C VAL A 166 15.70 -26.45 8.09
N GLY A 167 16.45 -26.25 6.99
CA GLY A 167 16.79 -27.32 6.04
C GLY A 167 15.78 -27.52 4.92
N ARG A 168 14.62 -26.88 4.99
CA ARG A 168 13.61 -26.87 3.91
C ARG A 168 13.16 -25.43 3.64
N PRO A 169 12.75 -25.09 2.40
CA PRO A 169 12.25 -23.76 2.10
C PRO A 169 10.93 -23.48 2.83
N VAL A 170 10.61 -22.19 2.98
CA VAL A 170 9.33 -21.70 3.52
C VAL A 170 8.62 -20.84 2.49
N GLU A 171 7.29 -20.85 2.54
CA GLU A 171 6.41 -19.91 1.84
C GLU A 171 6.31 -18.63 2.67
N ILE A 172 6.74 -17.51 2.11
CA ILE A 172 6.50 -16.17 2.63
C ILE A 172 5.22 -15.64 1.99
N ARG A 173 4.26 -15.26 2.82
CA ARG A 173 3.11 -14.44 2.43
C ARG A 173 3.31 -13.04 2.97
N ALA A 174 3.72 -12.13 2.09
CA ALA A 174 3.95 -10.74 2.47
C ALA A 174 2.69 -9.92 2.24
N HIS A 175 2.10 -9.46 3.35
CA HIS A 175 1.00 -8.50 3.35
C HIS A 175 1.56 -7.06 3.37
N ALA A 176 0.66 -6.08 3.44
CA ALA A 176 1.04 -4.66 3.47
C ALA A 176 1.77 -4.29 4.77
N ASP A 177 1.37 -4.87 5.90
CA ASP A 177 1.81 -4.51 7.26
C ASP A 177 2.56 -5.63 7.98
N HIS A 178 2.37 -6.88 7.56
CA HIS A 178 3.00 -8.06 8.17
C HIS A 178 3.46 -9.08 7.12
N ILE A 179 4.28 -10.04 7.55
CA ILE A 179 4.64 -11.22 6.78
C ILE A 179 4.28 -12.48 7.57
N LYS A 180 3.84 -13.52 6.86
CA LYS A 180 3.58 -14.85 7.40
C LYS A 180 4.50 -15.86 6.74
N LEU A 181 5.17 -16.68 7.53
CA LEU A 181 6.13 -17.68 7.10
C LEU A 181 5.49 -19.05 7.32
N ARG A 182 5.31 -19.83 6.26
CA ARG A 182 4.65 -21.14 6.31
C ARG A 182 5.51 -22.26 5.77
N GLN A 183 5.35 -23.45 6.32
CA GLN A 183 5.94 -24.68 5.80
C GLN A 183 4.94 -25.82 5.96
N ASP A 184 4.68 -26.57 4.89
CA ASP A 184 3.71 -27.68 4.87
C ASP A 184 2.32 -27.28 5.44
N GLY A 185 1.87 -26.06 5.12
CA GLY A 185 0.61 -25.52 5.62
C GLY A 185 0.61 -25.13 7.12
N ARG A 186 1.74 -25.19 7.82
CA ARG A 186 1.89 -24.73 9.22
C ARG A 186 2.56 -23.36 9.29
N MET A 187 2.15 -22.52 10.24
CA MET A 187 2.83 -21.25 10.51
C MET A 187 4.15 -21.54 11.24
N VAL A 188 5.25 -21.01 10.71
CA VAL A 188 6.60 -21.12 11.30
C VAL A 188 7.20 -19.77 11.64
N GLY A 189 6.47 -18.67 11.42
CA GLY A 189 6.82 -17.33 11.89
C GLY A 189 5.83 -16.28 11.40
N GLU A 190 5.66 -15.21 12.15
CA GLU A 190 4.83 -14.06 11.79
C GLU A 190 5.48 -12.79 12.33
N HIS A 191 5.64 -11.77 11.49
CA HIS A 191 6.38 -10.56 11.84
C HIS A 191 5.73 -9.32 11.22
N PRO A 192 5.83 -8.14 11.88
CA PRO A 192 5.61 -6.87 11.20
C PRO A 192 6.55 -6.74 10.00
N ARG A 193 6.04 -6.21 8.89
CA ARG A 193 6.83 -6.03 7.67
C ARG A 193 7.79 -4.85 7.85
N SER A 194 9.08 -5.12 7.64
CA SER A 194 10.13 -4.11 7.65
C SER A 194 10.43 -3.65 6.23
N PHE A 195 10.31 -2.35 5.98
CA PHE A 195 10.63 -1.71 4.69
C PHE A 195 12.02 -1.05 4.66
N GLY A 196 12.73 -1.04 5.79
CA GLY A 196 14.12 -0.61 5.87
C GLY A 196 15.09 -1.64 5.29
N ARG A 197 16.36 -1.26 5.11
CA ARG A 197 17.43 -2.19 4.72
C ARG A 197 18.11 -2.79 5.94
N ASP A 198 18.47 -4.07 5.83
CA ASP A 198 19.26 -4.84 6.80
C ASP A 198 18.67 -4.96 8.21
N GLN A 199 17.37 -4.68 8.37
CA GLN A 199 16.67 -4.92 9.63
C GLN A 199 16.56 -6.42 9.90
N THR A 200 16.75 -6.81 11.16
CA THR A 200 16.56 -8.19 11.60
C THR A 200 15.51 -8.23 12.68
N THR A 201 14.35 -8.79 12.35
CA THR A 201 13.22 -8.93 13.28
C THR A 201 13.25 -10.31 13.90
N PHE A 202 13.49 -10.32 15.21
CA PHE A 202 13.42 -11.52 16.03
C PHE A 202 12.09 -11.55 16.77
N ASP A 203 11.39 -12.67 16.69
CA ASP A 203 10.29 -12.97 17.60
C ASP A 203 10.82 -13.90 18.71
N PRO A 204 10.87 -13.46 19.97
CA PRO A 204 11.30 -14.29 21.08
C PRO A 204 10.39 -15.52 21.32
N PHE A 205 9.16 -15.54 20.79
CA PHE A 205 8.23 -16.67 20.97
C PHE A 205 8.34 -17.76 19.89
N ALA A 206 8.95 -17.46 18.73
CA ALA A 206 9.23 -18.47 17.69
C ALA A 206 10.19 -19.57 18.18
N LEU A 207 10.96 -19.32 19.25
CA LEU A 207 11.81 -20.30 19.92
C LEU A 207 11.06 -21.18 20.95
N ARG A 208 9.77 -20.90 21.25
CA ARG A 208 9.01 -21.61 22.30
C ARG A 208 7.65 -22.20 21.89
N ALA A 209 7.05 -21.80 20.77
CA ALA A 209 5.66 -22.17 20.47
C ALA A 209 5.51 -23.47 19.64
N GLY A 210 5.69 -24.61 20.28
CA GLY A 210 5.15 -25.91 19.84
C GLY A 210 3.68 -26.13 20.24
N ALA A 211 2.91 -25.08 20.51
CA ALA A 211 1.52 -25.17 20.96
C ALA A 211 0.67 -24.09 20.29
N GLY A 212 0.00 -24.44 19.19
CA GLY A 212 -1.06 -23.61 18.64
C GLY A 212 -2.26 -23.57 19.59
N PRO A 213 -3.03 -22.47 19.63
CA PRO A 213 -4.29 -22.45 20.35
C PRO A 213 -5.28 -23.38 19.65
N GLN A 214 -5.66 -24.48 20.31
CA GLN A 214 -6.83 -25.24 19.89
C GLN A 214 -8.06 -24.32 19.97
N ALA A 215 -8.72 -24.14 18.83
CA ALA A 215 -10.03 -23.51 18.77
C ALA A 215 -10.98 -24.30 19.68
N ARG A 216 -11.36 -23.72 20.82
CA ARG A 216 -12.50 -24.22 21.59
C ARG A 216 -13.76 -23.79 20.84
N GLY A 217 -14.42 -24.78 20.23
CA GLY A 217 -15.77 -24.62 19.73
C GLY A 217 -16.71 -24.22 20.87
N PHE A 218 -17.49 -23.18 20.66
CA PHE A 218 -18.69 -22.93 21.45
C PHE A 218 -19.81 -23.77 20.84
N ALA A 219 -20.32 -24.70 21.65
CA ALA A 219 -21.65 -25.28 21.50
C ALA A 219 -22.68 -24.34 22.13
#